data_AF-T0YAI4-F1
#
_entry.id   AF-T0YAI4-F1
#
_cell.length_a   1.000
_cell.length_b   1.000
_cell.length_c   1.000
_cell.angle_alpha   90.00
_cell.angle_beta   90.00
_cell.angle_gamma   90.00
#
_symmetry.space_group_name_H-M   'P 1'
#
loop_
_entity.id
_entity.type
_entity.pdbx_description
1 polymer ?
#
loop_
_entity_poly.entity_id
_entity_poly.type
_entity_poly.pdbx_seq_one_letter_code
_entity_poly.pdbx_strand_id
1 'polypeptide(L)' 'MDAYNDPNAQADLNVYRKQFGLTFQNTGSTACNSTNGCLTIVGETGSTTSLPVANTSWAEEISLDLDMVSAICPN' A
#
# COMPACT_ATOMS: atom_id res chain seq x y z
N MET A 1 -3.62 -9.44 -4.23
CA MET A 1 -3.38 -10.65 -3.40
C MET A 1 -2.16 -11.26 -4.02
N ASP A 2 -1.05 -11.19 -3.31
CA ASP A 2 0.28 -11.38 -3.90
C ASP A 2 1.00 -12.52 -3.20
N ALA A 3 1.84 -13.24 -3.95
CA ALA A 3 2.49 -14.45 -3.45
C ALA A 3 3.61 -14.16 -2.43
N TYR A 4 4.12 -12.93 -2.42
CA TYR A 4 5.22 -12.48 -1.57
C TYR A 4 4.82 -11.20 -0.84
N ASN A 5 5.59 -10.86 0.19
CA ASN A 5 5.41 -9.62 0.93
C ASN A 5 6.27 -8.49 0.33
N ASP A 6 5.76 -7.26 0.40
CA ASP A 6 6.53 -6.04 0.27
C ASP A 6 6.55 -5.31 1.62
N PRO A 7 7.65 -5.39 2.38
CA PRO A 7 7.80 -4.67 3.65
C PRO A 7 7.74 -3.13 3.51
N ASN A 8 7.98 -2.58 2.32
CA ASN A 8 8.05 -1.15 2.07
C ASN A 8 6.79 -0.57 1.42
N ALA A 9 5.84 -1.42 1.00
CA ALA A 9 4.60 -1.02 0.31
C ALA A 9 3.93 0.25 0.87
N GLN A 10 3.81 0.37 2.19
CA GLN A 10 3.22 1.58 2.81
C GLN A 10 4.08 2.83 2.59
N ALA A 11 5.40 2.72 2.73
CA ALA A 11 6.31 3.84 2.55
C ALA A 11 6.31 4.31 1.08
N ASP A 12 6.37 3.37 0.15
CA ASP A 12 6.38 3.65 -1.29
C ASP A 12 5.06 4.27 -1.75
N LEU A 13 3.92 3.70 -1.32
CA LEU A 13 2.59 4.28 -1.58
C LEU A 13 2.46 5.72 -1.06
N ASN A 14 3.04 6.02 0.11
CA ASN A 14 3.02 7.37 0.67
C ASN A 14 3.85 8.36 -0.17
N VAL A 15 4.97 7.91 -0.73
CA VAL A 15 5.78 8.70 -1.66
C VAL A 15 4.98 8.96 -2.94
N TYR A 16 4.38 7.93 -3.53
CA TYR A 16 3.56 8.05 -4.73
C TYR A 16 2.39 9.04 -4.54
N ARG A 17 1.57 8.83 -3.50
CA ARG A 17 0.43 9.71 -3.22
C ARG A 17 0.85 11.16 -2.97
N LYS A 18 1.98 11.38 -2.30
CA LYS A 18 2.55 12.72 -2.11
C LYS A 18 3.00 13.34 -3.43
N GLN A 19 3.69 12.57 -4.28
CA GLN A 19 4.18 13.01 -5.58
C GLN A 19 3.05 13.47 -6.49
N PHE A 20 1.90 12.79 -6.47
CA PHE A 20 0.75 13.07 -7.33
C PHE A 20 -0.40 13.81 -6.65
N GLY A 21 -0.25 14.21 -5.39
CA GLY A 21 -1.28 14.98 -4.67
C GLY A 21 -2.58 14.21 -4.40
N LEU A 22 -2.50 12.88 -4.23
CA LEU A 22 -3.67 12.02 -3.98
C LEU A 22 -4.05 12.08 -2.51
N THR A 23 -5.11 12.84 -2.20
CA THR A 23 -5.59 13.02 -0.82
C THR A 23 -6.52 11.89 -0.39
N PHE A 24 -6.50 11.53 0.89
CA PHE A 24 -7.39 10.55 1.51
C PHE A 24 -8.62 11.22 2.12
N GLN A 25 -9.81 10.70 1.83
CA GLN A 25 -11.11 11.02 2.45
C GLN A 25 -11.36 12.52 2.72
N ASN A 26 -11.07 13.40 1.74
CA ASN A 26 -11.21 14.85 1.88
C ASN A 26 -10.46 15.47 3.09
N THR A 27 -9.55 14.74 3.73
CA THR A 27 -8.80 15.18 4.91
C THR A 27 -7.64 16.11 4.55
N GLY A 28 -7.33 16.25 3.26
CA GLY A 28 -6.15 16.96 2.75
C GLY A 28 -4.83 16.22 2.99
N SER A 29 -4.84 15.05 3.64
CA SER A 29 -3.64 14.23 3.85
C SER A 29 -3.41 13.30 2.67
N THR A 30 -2.17 13.19 2.19
CA THR A 30 -1.78 12.15 1.21
C THR A 30 -1.38 10.84 1.88
N ALA A 31 -1.29 10.80 3.21
CA ALA A 31 -0.85 9.63 3.94
C ALA A 31 -1.88 8.49 3.81
N CYS A 32 -1.40 7.30 3.45
CA CYS A 32 -2.14 6.06 3.44
C CYS A 32 -1.42 5.06 4.35
N ASN A 33 -2.02 4.75 5.50
CA ASN A 33 -1.43 3.84 6.49
C ASN A 33 -2.50 3.11 7.28
N SER A 34 -2.08 2.19 8.15
CA SER A 34 -3.00 1.44 9.00
C SER A 34 -3.68 2.29 10.08
N THR A 35 -3.03 3.36 10.54
CA THR A 35 -3.57 4.23 11.60
C THR A 35 -4.78 5.03 11.12
N ASN A 36 -4.76 5.51 9.88
CA ASN A 36 -5.90 6.21 9.28
C ASN A 36 -6.86 5.28 8.50
N GLY A 37 -6.59 3.97 8.51
CA GLY A 37 -7.43 2.96 7.88
C GLY A 37 -7.34 2.88 6.36
N CYS A 38 -6.42 3.62 5.72
CA CYS A 38 -6.28 3.63 4.26
C CYS A 38 -5.61 2.36 3.73
N LEU A 39 -4.62 1.81 4.43
CA LEU A 39 -3.92 0.59 4.02
C LEU A 39 -3.82 -0.40 5.18
N THR A 40 -4.24 -1.64 4.94
CA THR A 40 -3.99 -2.77 5.83
C THR A 40 -3.39 -3.90 5.02
N ILE A 41 -2.22 -4.38 5.45
CA ILE A 41 -1.54 -5.52 4.83
C ILE A 41 -1.87 -6.77 5.62
N VAL A 42 -2.44 -7.77 4.95
CA VAL A 42 -2.78 -9.07 5.52
C VAL A 42 -2.22 -10.18 4.65
N GLY A 43 -1.73 -11.25 5.28
CA GLY A 43 -1.43 -12.50 4.58
C GLY A 43 -2.71 -13.25 4.21
N GLU A 44 -2.58 -14.31 3.42
CA GLU A 44 -3.70 -15.14 2.94
C GLU A 44 -4.61 -15.66 4.07
N THR A 45 -4.05 -15.93 5.25
CA THR A 45 -4.79 -16.39 6.43
C THR A 45 -5.41 -15.26 7.26
N GLY A 46 -5.30 -14.01 6.80
CA GLY A 46 -5.73 -12.80 7.52
C GLY A 46 -4.73 -12.30 8.57
N SER A 47 -3.58 -12.95 8.73
CA SER A 47 -2.55 -12.50 9.69
C SER A 47 -1.85 -11.22 9.22
N THR A 48 -1.69 -10.24 10.11
CA THR A 48 -0.89 -9.04 9.88
C THR A 48 0.58 -9.21 10.30
N THR A 49 0.92 -10.31 10.96
CA THR A 49 2.25 -10.58 11.53
C THR A 49 2.95 -11.79 10.92
N SER A 50 2.18 -12.75 10.39
CA SER A 50 2.67 -13.90 9.63
C SER A 50 2.46 -13.66 8.14
N LEU A 51 3.30 -12.80 7.57
CA LEU A 51 3.29 -12.48 6.14
C LEU A 51 4.21 -13.43 5.36
N PRO A 52 3.97 -13.64 4.05
CA PRO A 52 4.89 -14.35 3.18
C PRO A 52 6.30 -13.75 3.21
N VAL A 53 7.30 -14.52 2.78
CA VAL A 53 8.67 -14.02 2.64
C VAL A 53 8.72 -12.86 1.64
N ALA A 54 9.63 -11.91 1.85
CA ALA A 54 9.80 -10.78 0.93
C ALA A 54 10.53 -11.19 -0.35
N ASN A 55 10.18 -10.56 -1.47
CA ASN A 55 10.85 -10.75 -2.75
C ASN A 55 10.87 -9.43 -3.53
N THR A 56 12.04 -8.99 -3.97
CA THR A 56 12.20 -7.67 -4.61
C THR A 56 11.50 -7.55 -5.96
N SER A 57 11.45 -8.61 -6.75
CA SER A 57 10.75 -8.59 -8.05
C SER A 57 9.24 -8.49 -7.87
N TRP A 58 8.71 -9.09 -6.80
CA TRP A 58 7.29 -8.96 -6.44
C TRP A 58 7.00 -7.63 -5.76
N ALA A 59 7.94 -7.07 -4.99
CA ALA A 59 7.75 -5.78 -4.34
C ALA A 59 7.49 -4.65 -5.36
N GLU A 60 8.18 -4.68 -6.51
CA GLU A 60 7.94 -3.72 -7.59
C GLU A 60 6.51 -3.83 -8.16
N GLU A 61 6.03 -5.04 -8.41
CA GLU A 61 4.66 -5.27 -8.89
C GLU A 61 3.60 -4.92 -7.84
N ILE A 62 3.82 -5.28 -6.57
CA ILE A 62 2.92 -4.92 -5.45
C ILE A 62 2.82 -3.40 -5.33
N SER A 63 3.94 -2.69 -5.42
CA SER A 63 3.95 -1.22 -5.42
C SER A 63 3.18 -0.66 -6.62
N LEU A 64 3.38 -1.23 -7.82
CA LEU A 64 2.63 -0.84 -9.02
C LEU A 64 1.12 -1.01 -8.84
N ASP A 65 0.67 -2.17 -8.35
CA ASP A 65 -0.74 -2.45 -8.10
C ASP A 65 -1.35 -1.47 -7.09
N LEU A 66 -0.66 -1.24 -5.98
CA LEU A 66 -1.10 -0.30 -4.94
C LEU A 66 -1.20 1.13 -5.48
N ASP A 67 -0.19 1.60 -6.20
CA ASP A 67 -0.15 2.94 -6.77
C ASP A 67 -1.31 3.15 -7.76
N MET A 68 -1.55 2.18 -8.64
CA MET A 68 -2.61 2.27 -9.64
C MET A 68 -4.01 2.29 -9.01
N VAL A 69 -4.26 1.44 -8.02
CA VAL A 69 -5.53 1.46 -7.27
C VAL A 69 -5.69 2.77 -6.50
N SER A 70 -4.61 3.27 -5.90
CA SER A 70 -4.60 4.54 -5.17
C SER A 70 -4.88 5.74 -6.06
N ALA A 71 -4.41 5.71 -7.30
CA ALA A 71 -4.66 6.77 -8.28
C ALA A 71 -6.10 6.76 -8.78
N ILE A 72 -6.67 5.59 -9.04
CA ILE A 72 -8.00 5.47 -9.64
C ILE A 72 -9.13 5.59 -8.61
N CYS A 73 -8.88 5.14 -7.37
CA CYS A 73 -9.80 5.18 -6.23
C CYS A 73 -9.10 5.81 -5.01
N PRO A 74 -8.89 7.14 -4.98
CA PRO A 74 -8.02 7.77 -3.99
C PRO A 74 -8.57 7.90 -2.55
N ASN A 75 -9.85 7.55 -2.31
CA ASN A 75 -10.59 7.82 -1.07
C ASN A 75 -11.39 6.63 -0.55
#